data_AF-A0A963Q824-F1
#
_entry.id   AF-A0A963Q824-F1
#
_cell.length_a   1.000
_cell.length_b   1.000
_cell.length_c   1.000
_cell.angle_alpha   90.00
_cell.angle_beta   90.00
_cell.angle_gamma   90.00
#
_symmetry.space_group_name_H-M   'P 1'
#
loop_
_entity.id
_entity.type
_entity.pdbx_description
1 polymer ?
#
loop_
_entity_poly.entity_id
_entity_poly.type
_entity_poly.pdbx_seq_one_letter_code
_entity_poly.pdbx_strand_id
1 'polypeptide(L)'
;SEKPGHRFALNANFDDVVVDKYDGLLLPGGRGPEYLRLNKRVIAIVKEFGDAGKPIAAVCHGAQILAAVPGLIKGRRISAYPACQPEVELAGAEYADIAIDAAVTDGPFVTSPAWPAHPAWLQQFFALLGTKITH
;
A
#
# COMPACT_ATOMS: atom_id res chain seq x y z
N SER A 1 -13.71 -6.11 -20.04
CA SER A 1 -14.43 -6.65 -18.88
C SER A 1 -13.42 -7.21 -17.90
N GLU A 2 -13.64 -7.01 -16.59
CA GLU A 2 -12.89 -7.73 -15.54
C GLU A 2 -13.18 -9.23 -15.67
N LYS A 3 -12.17 -10.07 -15.44
CA LYS A 3 -12.29 -11.53 -15.53
C LYS A 3 -11.99 -12.15 -14.16
N PRO A 4 -12.66 -13.23 -13.78
CA PRO A 4 -12.33 -13.96 -12.57
C PRO A 4 -10.87 -14.41 -12.56
N GLY A 5 -10.17 -14.14 -11.46
CA GLY A 5 -8.84 -14.67 -11.18
C GLY A 5 -8.89 -15.94 -10.31
N HIS A 6 -7.75 -16.28 -9.72
CA HIS A 6 -7.65 -17.39 -8.77
C HIS A 6 -8.38 -17.05 -7.46
N ARG A 7 -8.91 -18.08 -6.78
CA ARG A 7 -9.31 -17.96 -5.38
C ARG A 7 -8.05 -17.91 -4.52
N PHE A 8 -8.00 -16.98 -3.58
CA PHE A 8 -6.88 -16.83 -2.66
C PHE A 8 -7.32 -17.25 -1.26
N ALA A 9 -6.66 -18.26 -0.69
CA ALA A 9 -6.96 -18.74 0.65
C ALA A 9 -6.28 -17.84 1.70
N LEU A 10 -7.04 -17.41 2.69
CA LEU A 10 -6.51 -16.66 3.83
C LEU A 10 -5.79 -17.62 4.79
N ASN A 11 -4.72 -17.15 5.42
CA ASN A 11 -3.89 -17.93 6.34
C ASN A 11 -3.83 -17.34 7.77
N ALA A 12 -4.58 -16.28 8.03
CA ALA A 12 -4.69 -15.64 9.34
C ALA A 12 -6.11 -15.11 9.54
N ASN A 13 -6.59 -15.13 10.78
CA ASN A 13 -7.86 -14.48 11.14
C ASN A 13 -7.64 -12.98 11.29
N PHE A 14 -8.57 -12.20 10.75
CA PHE A 14 -8.48 -10.75 10.80
C PHE A 14 -8.60 -10.18 12.22
N ASP A 15 -9.42 -10.82 13.06
CA ASP A 15 -9.65 -10.37 14.44
C ASP A 15 -8.43 -10.61 15.36
N ASP A 16 -7.54 -11.52 14.98
CA ASP A 16 -6.34 -11.89 15.75
C ASP A 16 -5.10 -11.01 15.40
N VAL A 17 -5.26 -10.03 14.50
CA VAL A 17 -4.16 -9.17 14.04
C VAL A 17 -3.66 -8.28 15.16
N VAL A 18 -2.40 -8.48 15.54
CA VAL A 18 -1.61 -7.62 16.45
C VAL A 18 -0.46 -7.01 15.65
N VAL A 19 -0.51 -5.70 15.41
CA VAL A 19 0.43 -4.97 14.53
C VAL A 19 1.89 -5.15 14.95
N ASP A 20 2.16 -5.27 16.25
CA ASP A 20 3.52 -5.49 16.76
C ASP A 20 4.18 -6.79 16.30
N LYS A 21 3.39 -7.79 15.89
CA LYS A 21 3.89 -9.08 15.40
C LYS A 21 4.29 -9.07 13.92
N TYR A 22 4.13 -7.93 13.23
CA TYR A 22 4.43 -7.79 11.80
C TYR A 22 5.47 -6.70 11.59
N ASP A 23 6.47 -6.97 10.75
CA ASP A 23 7.52 -5.99 10.42
C ASP A 23 7.07 -4.98 9.36
N GLY A 24 6.05 -5.30 8.55
CA GLY A 24 5.52 -4.41 7.53
C GLY A 24 4.12 -4.80 7.06
N LEU A 25 3.49 -3.88 6.32
CA LEU A 25 2.14 -4.02 5.77
C LEU A 25 2.17 -3.94 4.24
N LEU A 26 1.38 -4.78 3.57
CA LEU A 26 1.22 -4.75 2.12
C LEU A 26 -0.27 -4.61 1.76
N LEU A 27 -0.58 -3.62 0.92
CA LEU A 27 -1.93 -3.26 0.47
C LEU A 27 -2.05 -3.53 -1.04
N PRO A 28 -2.63 -4.69 -1.44
CA PRO A 28 -2.82 -5.01 -2.84
C PRO A 28 -3.89 -4.11 -3.50
N GLY A 29 -3.83 -4.03 -4.82
CA GLY A 29 -4.80 -3.29 -5.62
C GLY A 29 -6.09 -4.05 -5.96
N GLY A 30 -6.62 -3.80 -7.15
CA GLY A 30 -7.89 -4.35 -7.60
C GLY A 30 -9.09 -3.63 -6.97
N ARG A 31 -10.24 -4.30 -6.89
CA ARG A 31 -11.47 -3.73 -6.30
C ARG A 31 -11.54 -3.86 -4.77
N GLY A 32 -10.63 -4.62 -4.17
CA GLY A 32 -10.52 -4.80 -2.72
C GLY A 32 -10.51 -3.49 -1.92
N PRO A 33 -9.57 -2.59 -2.24
CA PRO A 33 -9.43 -1.30 -1.57
C PRO A 33 -10.69 -0.43 -1.52
N GLU A 34 -11.55 -0.50 -2.55
CA GLU A 34 -12.77 0.33 -2.66
C GLU A 34 -13.71 0.16 -1.46
N TYR A 35 -13.86 -1.09 -0.97
CA TYR A 35 -14.71 -1.39 0.19
C TYR A 35 -13.92 -1.50 1.49
N LEU A 36 -12.66 -1.97 1.44
CA LEU A 36 -11.83 -2.10 2.65
C LEU A 36 -11.53 -0.75 3.30
N ARG A 37 -11.42 0.33 2.52
CA ARG A 37 -11.22 1.69 3.06
C ARG A 37 -12.37 2.18 3.95
N LEU A 38 -13.54 1.54 3.89
CA LEU A 38 -14.70 1.86 4.72
C LEU A 38 -14.72 1.07 6.03
N ASN A 39 -13.87 0.05 6.18
CA ASN A 39 -13.80 -0.77 7.37
C ASN A 39 -12.95 -0.08 8.45
N LYS A 40 -13.56 0.25 9.60
CA LYS A 40 -12.90 0.96 10.70
C LYS A 40 -11.68 0.21 11.25
N ARG A 41 -11.72 -1.13 11.33
CA ARG A 41 -10.58 -1.92 11.82
C ARG A 41 -9.43 -1.91 10.81
N VAL A 42 -9.72 -1.96 9.51
CA VAL A 42 -8.68 -1.79 8.46
C VAL A 42 -7.99 -0.43 8.61
N ILE A 43 -8.76 0.65 8.72
CA ILE A 43 -8.22 2.01 8.90
C ILE A 43 -7.39 2.11 10.18
N ALA A 44 -7.85 1.50 11.28
CA ALA A 44 -7.08 1.46 12.53
C ALA A 44 -5.76 0.70 12.37
N ILE A 45 -5.75 -0.48 11.75
CA ILE A 45 -4.52 -1.26 11.51
C ILE A 45 -3.53 -0.45 10.67
N VAL A 46 -3.97 0.14 9.55
CA VAL A 46 -3.09 0.91 8.67
C VAL A 46 -2.51 2.13 9.40
N LYS A 47 -3.33 2.79 10.24
CA LYS A 47 -2.85 3.87 11.10
C LYS A 47 -1.82 3.38 12.13
N GLU A 48 -2.05 2.26 12.79
CA GLU A 48 -1.12 1.65 13.76
C GLU A 48 0.25 1.36 13.11
N PHE A 49 0.27 0.81 11.88
CA PHE A 49 1.52 0.62 11.13
C PHE A 49 2.22 1.96 10.82
N GLY A 50 1.45 2.97 10.41
CA GLY A 50 1.98 4.31 10.11
C GLY A 50 2.55 5.02 11.33
N ASP A 51 1.84 5.00 12.45
CA ASP A 51 2.26 5.58 13.72
C ASP A 51 3.53 4.91 14.26
N ALA A 52 3.66 3.59 14.06
CA ALA A 52 4.86 2.83 14.43
C ALA A 52 6.05 3.06 13.47
N GLY A 53 5.88 3.82 12.38
CA GLY A 53 6.91 4.05 11.38
C GLY A 53 7.32 2.78 10.61
N LYS A 54 6.47 1.75 10.60
CA LYS A 54 6.75 0.48 9.94
C LYS A 54 6.58 0.61 8.42
N PRO A 55 7.36 -0.11 7.61
CA PRO A 55 7.18 -0.14 6.16
C PRO A 55 5.75 -0.50 5.72
N ILE A 56 5.19 0.31 4.82
CA ILE A 56 3.88 0.09 4.19
C ILE A 56 4.04 0.11 2.67
N ALA A 57 3.77 -1.03 2.04
CA ALA A 57 3.77 -1.17 0.59
C ALA A 57 2.34 -1.12 0.04
N ALA A 58 2.05 -0.24 -0.92
CA ALA A 58 0.74 -0.20 -1.59
C ALA A 58 0.88 -0.17 -3.12
N VAL A 59 0.01 -0.89 -3.83
CA VAL A 59 0.05 -0.94 -5.31
C VAL A 59 -1.31 -0.68 -5.91
N CYS A 60 -1.34 0.02 -7.05
CA CYS A 60 -2.54 0.26 -7.83
C CYS A 60 -3.61 1.00 -6.99
N HIS A 61 -4.77 0.37 -6.73
CA HIS A 61 -5.83 0.95 -5.92
C HIS A 61 -5.59 0.82 -4.40
N GLY A 62 -4.54 0.11 -3.96
CA GLY A 62 -4.18 -0.01 -2.54
C GLY A 62 -3.99 1.34 -1.85
N ALA A 63 -3.57 2.36 -2.62
CA ALA A 63 -3.45 3.74 -2.16
C ALA A 63 -4.79 4.36 -1.68
N GLN A 64 -5.95 3.85 -2.12
CA GLN A 64 -7.25 4.32 -1.62
C GLN A 64 -7.42 4.03 -0.12
N ILE A 65 -6.82 2.97 0.41
CA ILE A 65 -6.81 2.68 1.84
C ILE A 65 -5.90 3.69 2.56
N LEU A 66 -4.72 3.99 2.00
CA LEU A 66 -3.81 5.00 2.56
C LEU A 66 -4.48 6.37 2.63
N ALA A 67 -5.10 6.82 1.54
CA ALA A 67 -5.80 8.09 1.44
C ALA A 67 -6.98 8.20 2.43
N ALA A 68 -7.61 7.08 2.79
CA ALA A 68 -8.70 7.06 3.75
C ALA A 68 -8.25 7.19 5.22
N VAL A 69 -6.96 7.00 5.53
CA VAL A 69 -6.43 7.21 6.89
C VAL A 69 -6.07 8.69 7.06
N PRO A 70 -6.75 9.44 7.94
CA PRO A 70 -6.57 10.89 8.04
C PRO A 70 -5.12 11.29 8.34
N GLY A 71 -4.54 12.09 7.46
CA GLY A 71 -3.20 12.66 7.62
C GLY A 71 -2.03 11.69 7.43
N LEU A 72 -2.28 10.39 7.20
CA LEU A 72 -1.24 9.37 7.11
C LEU A 72 -0.22 9.67 6.00
N ILE A 73 -0.70 10.08 4.83
CA ILE A 73 0.13 10.35 3.65
C ILE A 73 0.31 11.84 3.36
N LYS A 74 -0.13 12.73 4.25
CA LYS A 74 -0.08 14.17 4.01
C LYS A 74 1.37 14.63 3.82
N GLY A 75 1.63 15.37 2.73
CA GLY A 75 2.95 15.87 2.36
C GLY A 75 3.93 14.80 1.88
N ARG A 76 3.46 13.57 1.63
CA ARG A 76 4.26 12.46 1.08
C ARG A 76 4.09 12.37 -0.42
N ARG A 77 5.08 11.79 -1.10
CA ARG A 77 5.04 11.42 -2.51
C ARG A 77 4.52 9.99 -2.66
N ILE A 78 3.31 9.84 -3.21
CA ILE A 78 2.58 8.57 -3.28
C ILE A 78 2.19 8.28 -4.73
N SER A 79 2.57 7.10 -5.23
CA SER A 79 2.06 6.57 -6.49
C SER A 79 0.81 5.73 -6.27
N ALA A 80 -0.06 5.68 -7.27
CA ALA A 80 -1.25 4.85 -7.29
C ALA A 80 -1.62 4.54 -8.74
N TYR A 81 -2.64 3.70 -8.95
CA TYR A 81 -3.24 3.60 -10.28
C TYR A 81 -3.72 5.00 -10.73
N PRO A 82 -3.59 5.41 -12.01
CA PRO A 82 -3.87 6.79 -12.42
C PRO A 82 -5.27 7.30 -12.04
N ALA A 83 -6.27 6.43 -12.07
CA ALA A 83 -7.64 6.80 -11.67
C ALA A 83 -7.76 7.14 -10.16
N CYS A 84 -6.77 6.79 -9.34
CA CYS A 84 -6.70 7.09 -7.91
C CYS A 84 -5.92 8.38 -7.59
N GLN A 85 -5.41 9.10 -8.59
CA GLN A 85 -4.71 10.37 -8.38
C GLN A 85 -5.55 11.37 -7.55
N PRO A 86 -6.85 11.59 -7.83
CA PRO A 86 -7.65 12.53 -7.05
C PRO A 86 -7.70 12.17 -5.56
N GLU A 87 -7.83 10.90 -5.19
CA GLU A 87 -7.83 10.49 -3.77
C GLU A 87 -6.48 10.77 -3.09
N VAL A 88 -5.37 10.56 -3.79
CA VAL A 88 -4.02 10.84 -3.28
C VAL A 88 -3.86 12.34 -3.01
N GLU A 89 -4.24 13.19 -3.96
CA GLU A 89 -4.14 14.64 -3.84
C GLU A 89 -5.10 15.20 -2.78
N LEU A 90 -6.34 14.68 -2.70
CA LEU A 90 -7.32 15.06 -1.67
C LEU A 90 -6.87 14.69 -0.25
N ALA A 91 -6.07 13.63 -0.09
CA ALA A 91 -5.43 13.28 1.17
C ALA A 91 -4.22 14.19 1.51
N GLY A 92 -3.87 15.13 0.64
CA GLY A 92 -2.79 16.09 0.81
C GLY A 92 -1.41 15.54 0.49
N ALA A 93 -1.32 14.43 -0.27
CA ALA A 93 -0.08 13.87 -0.79
C ALA A 93 0.24 14.44 -2.18
N GLU A 94 1.51 14.43 -2.56
CA GLU A 94 1.95 14.64 -3.94
C GLU A 94 1.75 13.33 -4.72
N TYR A 95 0.96 13.37 -5.79
CA TYR A 95 0.82 12.22 -6.68
C TYR A 95 2.11 12.01 -7.49
N ALA A 96 2.73 10.84 -7.31
CA ALA A 96 3.94 10.48 -8.02
C ALA A 96 3.60 9.90 -9.40
N ASP A 97 3.63 10.75 -10.42
CA ASP A 97 3.52 10.35 -11.82
C ASP A 97 4.82 9.67 -12.27
N ILE A 98 4.81 8.34 -12.24
CA ILE A 98 5.94 7.46 -12.59
C ILE A 98 5.48 6.39 -13.58
N ALA A 99 6.42 5.78 -14.30
CA ALA A 99 6.13 4.72 -15.25
C ALA A 99 5.36 3.55 -14.61
N ILE A 100 4.54 2.86 -15.41
CA ILE A 100 3.62 1.80 -14.94
C ILE A 100 4.32 0.60 -14.27
N ASP A 101 5.60 0.44 -14.54
CA ASP A 101 6.51 -0.59 -14.06
C ASP A 101 7.52 -0.08 -13.00
N ALA A 102 7.39 1.17 -12.58
CA ALA A 102 8.24 1.80 -11.56
C ALA A 102 7.57 1.82 -10.18
N ALA A 103 8.36 2.11 -9.16
CA ALA A 103 7.89 2.32 -7.79
C ALA A 103 8.62 3.52 -7.15
N VAL A 104 7.97 4.15 -6.18
CA VAL A 104 8.54 5.26 -5.40
C VAL A 104 8.50 4.93 -3.91
N THR A 105 9.58 5.30 -3.21
CA THR A 105 9.66 5.23 -1.75
C THR A 105 9.73 6.65 -1.18
N ASP A 106 8.86 6.97 -0.22
CA ASP A 106 8.92 8.18 0.61
C ASP A 106 8.69 7.79 2.08
N GLY A 107 9.73 7.92 2.90
CA GLY A 107 9.69 7.50 4.30
C GLY A 107 9.34 6.02 4.42
N PRO A 108 8.29 5.66 5.18
CA PRO A 108 7.88 4.27 5.33
C PRO A 108 7.05 3.74 4.15
N PHE A 109 6.65 4.58 3.18
CA PHE A 109 5.73 4.19 2.12
C PHE A 109 6.47 3.76 0.85
N VAL A 110 6.16 2.58 0.33
CA VAL A 110 6.60 2.11 -1.00
C VAL A 110 5.39 1.91 -1.88
N THR A 111 5.25 2.74 -2.90
CA THR A 111 4.03 2.79 -3.71
C THR A 111 4.31 2.61 -5.20
N SER A 112 3.37 2.00 -5.92
CA SER A 112 3.50 1.74 -7.36
C SER A 112 2.15 1.76 -8.10
N PRO A 113 2.11 2.06 -9.41
CA PRO A 113 0.86 2.30 -10.12
C PRO A 113 0.14 1.01 -10.54
N ALA A 114 0.86 -0.09 -10.81
CA ALA A 114 0.25 -1.36 -11.22
C ALA A 114 1.18 -2.56 -11.05
N TRP A 115 0.64 -3.75 -11.32
CA TRP A 115 1.35 -5.03 -11.23
C TRP A 115 2.62 -5.17 -12.10
N PRO A 116 2.82 -4.47 -13.23
CA PRO A 116 4.11 -4.50 -13.94
C PRO A 116 5.27 -4.03 -13.05
N ALA A 117 4.99 -3.20 -12.04
CA ALA A 117 5.97 -2.70 -11.10
C ALA A 117 6.37 -3.68 -9.99
N HIS A 118 5.79 -4.89 -9.92
CA HIS A 118 6.11 -5.84 -8.85
C HIS A 118 7.61 -6.03 -8.59
N PRO A 119 8.49 -6.13 -9.62
CA PRO A 119 9.93 -6.23 -9.37
C PRO A 119 10.50 -5.02 -8.62
N ALA A 120 10.25 -3.80 -9.12
CA ALA A 120 10.75 -2.56 -8.51
C ALA A 120 10.10 -2.28 -7.14
N TRP A 121 8.81 -2.54 -7.03
CA TRP A 121 8.01 -2.33 -5.82
C TRP A 121 8.43 -3.27 -4.68
N LEU A 122 8.57 -4.57 -4.95
CA LEU A 122 9.02 -5.54 -3.96
C LEU A 122 10.49 -5.32 -3.59
N GLN A 123 11.34 -4.96 -4.54
CA GLN A 123 12.73 -4.62 -4.26
C GLN A 123 12.84 -3.47 -3.25
N GLN A 124 12.09 -2.38 -3.45
CA GLN A 124 12.10 -1.24 -2.55
C GLN A 124 11.48 -1.57 -1.18
N PHE A 125 10.41 -2.37 -1.14
CA PHE A 125 9.81 -2.82 0.12
C PHE A 125 10.76 -3.71 0.93
N PHE A 126 11.45 -4.64 0.28
CA PHE A 126 12.47 -5.47 0.92
C PHE A 126 13.65 -4.66 1.42
N ALA A 127 14.04 -3.58 0.73
CA ALA A 127 15.05 -2.66 1.23
C ALA A 127 14.61 -1.98 2.54
N LEU A 128 13.35 -1.55 2.65
CA LEU A 128 12.81 -1.00 3.91
C LEU A 128 12.74 -2.03 5.05
N LEU A 129 12.54 -3.31 4.72
CA LEU A 129 12.59 -4.41 5.69
C LEU A 129 14.04 -4.84 6.04
N GLY A 130 15.05 -4.16 5.52
CA GLY A 130 16.46 -4.48 5.78
C GLY A 130 16.95 -5.76 5.08
N THR A 131 16.21 -6.27 4.11
CA THR A 131 16.57 -7.50 3.37
C THR A 131 17.71 -7.22 2.40
N LYS A 132 18.72 -8.10 2.40
CA LYS A 132 19.83 -8.09 1.44
C LYS A 132 19.88 -9.43 0.71
N ILE A 133 19.92 -9.39 -0.61
CA ILE A 133 20.08 -10.58 -1.46
C ILE A 133 21.54 -10.61 -1.93
N THR A 134 22.26 -11.67 -1.56
CA THR A 134 23.66 -11.92 -1.93
C THR A 134 23.77 -13.29 -2.58
N HIS A 135 24.70 -13.45 -3.52
CA HIS A 135 25.01 -14.71 -4.21
C HIS A 135 26.41 -15.20 -3.84
#